data_AF-A0A1V4KVB5-F1
#
_entry.id   AF-A0A1V4KVB5-F1
#
_cell.length_a   1.000
_cell.length_b   1.000
_cell.length_c   1.000
_cell.angle_alpha   90.00
_cell.angle_beta   90.00
_cell.angle_gamma   90.00
#
_symmetry.space_group_name_H-M   'P 1'
#
loop_
_entity.id
_entity.type
_entity.pdbx_description
1 polymer ?
#
loop_
_entity_poly.entity_id
_entity_poly.type
_entity_poly.pdbx_seq_one_letter_code
_entity_poly.pdbx_strand_id
1 'polypeptide(L)'
;MGDCKKILPTDWKPKTECSTGCRYLNMGNLLKVLTCTDLEQGPNFFLDFENAQPTESEKEIYNQVNVVLKDAEGILEDLQSYRGAGHEIREMKGCIKVLKDQPPNSVEGLLNALRYTTKHLNDETTSKQIKSMLQ
;
A
#
# COMPACT_ATOMS: atom_id res chain seq x y z
N MET A 1 5.58 -15.86 23.58
CA MET A 1 4.39 -14.99 23.63
C MET A 1 4.89 -13.56 23.84
N GLY A 2 4.95 -12.75 22.79
CA GLY A 2 5.30 -11.34 22.90
C GLY A 2 4.04 -10.50 23.04
N ASP A 3 3.96 -9.71 24.10
CA ASP A 3 2.81 -8.86 24.40
C ASP A 3 2.68 -7.72 23.39
N CYS A 4 1.57 -7.73 22.67
CA CYS A 4 1.17 -6.68 21.74
C CYS A 4 0.54 -5.53 22.56
N LYS A 5 1.34 -4.51 22.91
CA LYS A 5 0.81 -3.28 23.54
C LYS A 5 -0.08 -2.54 22.54
N LYS A 6 -1.40 -2.57 22.77
CA LYS A 6 -2.36 -1.69 22.10
C LYS A 6 -2.02 -0.23 22.45
N ILE A 7 -1.67 0.56 21.45
CA ILE A 7 -1.60 2.01 21.57
C ILE A 7 -3.05 2.53 21.50
N LEU A 8 -3.55 3.09 22.60
CA LEU A 8 -4.87 3.72 22.66
C LEU A 8 -4.79 5.17 22.12
N PRO A 9 -5.82 5.69 21.42
CA PRO A 9 -5.74 6.99 20.72
C PRO A 9 -5.79 8.25 21.61
N THR A 10 -5.53 8.17 22.91
CA THR A 10 -5.95 9.22 23.87
C THR A 10 -4.87 10.19 24.35
N ASP A 11 -3.65 10.17 23.79
CA ASP A 11 -2.56 11.05 24.24
C ASP A 11 -2.26 12.28 23.36
N TRP A 12 -3.20 12.68 22.49
CA TRP A 12 -3.07 13.97 21.80
C TRP A 12 -3.64 15.11 22.65
N LYS A 13 -2.81 15.67 23.54
CA LYS A 13 -3.07 16.97 24.18
C LYS A 13 -2.60 18.10 23.24
N PRO A 14 -3.48 18.97 22.73
CA PRO A 14 -3.05 20.14 21.99
C PRO A 14 -2.42 21.13 22.98
N LYS A 15 -1.11 21.37 22.87
CA LYS A 15 -0.45 22.49 23.56
C LYS A 15 -0.96 23.80 22.95
N THR A 16 -1.86 24.46 23.68
CA THR A 16 -2.12 25.89 23.51
C THR A 16 -0.92 26.65 24.04
N GLU A 17 -0.21 27.34 23.16
CA GLU A 17 0.45 28.65 23.36
C GLU A 17 1.57 28.83 22.33
N CYS A 18 1.28 29.57 21.26
CA CYS A 18 2.30 30.21 20.45
C CYS A 18 1.87 31.66 20.21
N SER A 19 2.24 32.52 21.16
CA SER A 19 2.32 33.96 20.93
C SER A 19 3.50 34.23 20.00
N THR A 20 3.24 34.34 18.70
CA THR A 20 4.10 35.11 17.78
C THR A 20 3.39 35.31 16.44
N GLY A 21 3.57 36.50 15.88
CA GLY A 21 2.76 37.04 14.80
C GLY A 21 2.85 36.28 13.47
N CYS A 22 1.68 36.18 12.84
CA CYS A 22 1.42 36.36 11.41
C CYS A 22 2.46 35.81 10.41
N ARG A 23 2.26 34.56 9.95
CA ARG A 23 2.76 34.08 8.64
C ARG A 23 1.85 33.04 7.95
N TYR A 24 0.52 33.14 8.07
CA TYR A 24 -0.41 32.32 7.28
C TYR A 24 -1.60 33.15 6.77
N LEU A 25 -1.32 34.15 5.94
CA LEU A 25 -2.35 35.06 5.41
C LEU A 25 -3.26 34.43 4.34
N ASN A 26 -2.91 33.27 3.76
CA ASN A 26 -3.78 32.58 2.80
C ASN A 26 -4.60 31.42 3.39
N MET A 27 -4.10 30.73 4.43
CA MET A 27 -4.86 29.69 5.14
C MET A 27 -5.64 30.19 6.37
N GLY A 28 -5.42 31.44 6.80
CA GLY A 28 -6.13 32.05 7.91
C GLY A 28 -7.58 32.43 7.61
N ASN A 29 -7.92 32.77 6.37
CA ASN A 29 -9.31 33.06 5.98
C ASN A 29 -10.16 31.79 5.99
N LEU A 30 -9.63 30.69 5.47
CA LEU A 30 -10.35 29.42 5.45
C LEU A 30 -10.59 28.88 6.86
N LEU A 31 -9.60 29.03 7.75
CA LEU A 31 -9.75 28.61 9.15
C LEU A 31 -10.78 29.48 9.89
N LYS A 32 -10.77 30.82 9.69
CA LYS A 32 -11.79 31.72 10.25
C LYS A 32 -13.21 31.38 9.80
N VAL A 33 -13.39 30.92 8.56
CA VAL A 33 -14.68 30.50 8.01
C VAL A 33 -15.15 29.16 8.61
N LEU A 34 -14.22 28.22 8.85
CA LEU A 34 -14.54 26.89 9.40
C LEU A 34 -14.73 26.88 10.92
N THR A 35 -14.16 27.86 11.66
CA THR A 35 -14.16 27.85 13.14
C THR A 35 -15.09 28.86 13.82
N CYS A 36 -15.78 29.74 13.09
CA CYS A 36 -16.56 30.82 13.73
C CYS A 36 -18.07 30.60 13.63
N THR A 37 -18.71 30.50 14.80
CA THR A 37 -20.14 30.35 15.06
C THR A 37 -20.98 31.63 14.89
N ASP A 38 -20.43 32.74 14.36
CA ASP A 38 -21.12 34.04 14.33
C ASP A 38 -20.76 34.89 13.09
N LEU A 39 -21.30 34.53 11.92
CA LEU A 39 -21.29 35.39 10.73
C LEU A 39 -22.71 35.58 10.20
N GLU A 40 -23.61 36.10 11.02
CA GLU A 40 -25.01 36.42 10.61
C GLU A 40 -25.09 37.55 9.56
N GLN A 41 -23.98 38.22 9.20
CA GLN A 41 -23.93 39.25 8.14
C GLN A 41 -22.67 39.18 7.25
N GLY A 42 -21.98 38.04 7.21
CA GLY A 42 -20.85 37.83 6.30
C GLY A 42 -21.32 37.27 4.94
N PRO A 43 -20.63 37.55 3.82
CA PRO A 43 -20.93 36.89 2.56
C PRO A 43 -20.78 35.37 2.74
N ASN A 44 -21.88 34.63 2.51
CA ASN A 44 -21.87 33.17 2.56
C ASN A 44 -20.94 32.63 1.47
N PHE A 45 -19.75 32.20 1.87
CA PHE A 45 -18.78 31.59 0.98
C PHE A 45 -19.09 30.10 0.88
N PHE A 46 -19.77 29.68 -0.18
CA PHE A 46 -20.02 28.27 -0.44
C PHE A 46 -18.77 27.64 -1.06
N LEU A 47 -18.19 26.68 -0.34
CA LEU A 47 -17.11 25.82 -0.83
C LEU A 47 -17.72 24.58 -1.44
N ASP A 48 -17.70 24.49 -2.77
CA ASP A 48 -18.13 23.30 -3.48
C ASP A 48 -16.97 22.30 -3.56
N PHE A 49 -16.94 21.37 -2.62
CA PHE A 49 -15.96 20.27 -2.60
C PHE A 49 -16.30 19.15 -3.59
N GLU A 50 -17.54 19.10 -4.11
CA GLU A 50 -17.99 18.04 -5.01
C GLU A 50 -17.77 18.40 -6.48
N ASN A 51 -17.98 19.67 -6.86
CA ASN A 51 -17.83 20.14 -8.25
C ASN A 51 -16.69 21.14 -8.46
N ALA A 52 -15.64 21.08 -7.64
CA ALA A 52 -14.45 21.92 -7.84
C ALA A 52 -13.88 21.74 -9.26
N GLN A 53 -13.80 22.84 -10.03
CA GLN A 53 -13.25 22.84 -11.39
C GLN A 53 -11.85 23.47 -11.41
N PRO A 54 -10.87 22.86 -12.10
CA PRO A 54 -9.54 23.42 -12.19
C PRO A 54 -9.57 24.76 -12.92
N THR A 55 -8.88 25.75 -12.35
CA THR A 55 -8.67 27.04 -13.04
C THR A 55 -7.80 26.85 -14.29
N GLU A 56 -7.82 27.80 -15.22
CA GLU A 56 -7.07 27.68 -16.48
C GLU A 56 -5.58 27.43 -16.25
N SER A 57 -4.99 28.06 -15.24
CA SER A 57 -3.59 27.86 -14.83
C SER A 57 -3.31 26.49 -14.22
N GLU A 58 -4.31 25.82 -13.64
CA GLU A 58 -4.15 24.52 -12.97
C GLU A 58 -4.50 23.34 -13.89
N LYS A 59 -5.21 23.58 -15.00
CA LYS A 59 -5.70 22.55 -15.92
C LYS A 59 -4.62 21.59 -16.39
N GLU A 60 -3.42 22.10 -16.70
CA GLU A 60 -2.33 21.25 -17.19
C GLU A 60 -1.88 20.25 -16.12
N ILE A 61 -1.67 20.71 -14.89
CA ILE A 61 -1.29 19.88 -13.75
C ILE A 61 -2.43 18.90 -13.40
N TYR A 62 -3.66 19.40 -13.38
CA TYR A 62 -4.85 18.58 -13.13
C TYR A 62 -4.95 17.42 -14.12
N ASN A 63 -4.77 17.67 -15.43
CA ASN A 63 -4.86 16.63 -16.44
C ASN A 63 -3.77 15.57 -16.27
N GLN A 64 -2.53 15.97 -15.96
CA GLN A 64 -1.44 15.02 -15.71
C GLN A 64 -1.76 14.11 -14.51
N VAL A 65 -2.22 14.70 -13.41
CA VAL A 65 -2.57 13.95 -12.19
C VAL A 65 -3.79 13.07 -12.43
N ASN A 66 -4.80 13.55 -13.14
CA ASN A 66 -6.03 12.81 -13.42
C ASN A 66 -5.78 11.53 -14.23
N VAL A 67 -4.79 11.53 -15.13
CA VAL A 67 -4.36 10.30 -15.83
C VAL A 67 -3.83 9.27 -14.84
N VAL A 68 -2.89 9.67 -13.98
CA VAL A 68 -2.29 8.78 -12.98
C VAL A 68 -3.34 8.24 -12.00
N LEU A 69 -4.28 9.09 -11.57
CA LEU A 69 -5.35 8.68 -10.66
C LEU A 69 -6.31 7.67 -11.29
N LYS A 70 -6.62 7.82 -12.59
CA LYS A 70 -7.42 6.84 -13.33
C LYS A 70 -6.70 5.51 -13.46
N ASP A 71 -5.39 5.54 -13.73
CA ASP A 71 -4.59 4.32 -13.83
C ASP A 71 -4.46 3.62 -12.46
N ALA A 72 -4.40 4.39 -11.37
CA ALA A 72 -4.32 3.86 -10.02
C ALA A 72 -5.54 3.02 -9.63
N GLU A 73 -6.72 3.35 -10.14
CA GLU A 73 -7.94 2.55 -9.92
C GLU A 73 -7.78 1.14 -10.49
N GLY A 74 -7.27 1.01 -11.71
CA GLY A 74 -6.97 -0.30 -12.33
C GLY A 74 -5.93 -1.11 -11.53
N ILE A 75 -4.90 -0.45 -11.01
CA ILE A 75 -3.90 -1.13 -10.14
C ILE A 75 -4.57 -1.67 -8.87
N LEU A 76 -5.51 -0.93 -8.29
CA LEU A 76 -6.23 -1.37 -7.10
C LEU A 76 -7.13 -2.58 -7.41
N GLU A 77 -7.78 -2.61 -8.57
CA GLU A 77 -8.55 -3.78 -9.02
C GLU A 77 -7.66 -5.01 -9.21
N ASP A 78 -6.50 -4.85 -9.84
CA ASP A 78 -5.51 -5.93 -10.01
C ASP A 78 -5.03 -6.46 -8.65
N LEU A 79 -4.77 -5.57 -7.69
CA LEU A 79 -4.37 -5.96 -6.33
C LEU A 79 -5.50 -6.65 -5.56
N GLN A 80 -6.74 -6.18 -5.69
CA GLN A 80 -7.90 -6.79 -5.05
C GLN A 80 -8.21 -8.18 -5.63
N SER A 81 -8.01 -8.36 -6.94
CA SER A 81 -8.22 -9.62 -7.63
C SER A 81 -7.03 -10.59 -7.51
N TYR A 82 -5.91 -10.14 -6.94
CA TYR A 82 -4.74 -10.97 -6.71
C TYR A 82 -5.03 -12.10 -5.71
N ARG A 83 -5.34 -13.28 -6.24
CA ARG A 83 -5.65 -14.51 -5.47
C ARG A 83 -4.43 -15.11 -4.75
N GLY A 84 -3.22 -14.71 -5.14
CA GLY A 84 -1.97 -15.33 -4.71
C GLY A 84 -1.74 -16.71 -5.35
N ALA A 85 -0.58 -17.31 -5.06
CA ALA A 85 -0.15 -18.59 -5.61
C ALA A 85 -0.04 -19.70 -4.53
N GLY A 86 -0.74 -19.54 -3.41
CA GLY A 86 -0.57 -20.42 -2.24
C GLY A 86 -1.00 -21.86 -2.51
N HIS A 87 -2.05 -22.05 -3.31
CA HIS A 87 -2.57 -23.36 -3.67
C HIS A 87 -1.58 -24.12 -4.57
N GLU A 88 -1.15 -23.47 -5.64
CA GLU A 88 -0.20 -23.96 -6.63
C GLU A 88 1.13 -24.32 -5.96
N ILE A 89 1.61 -23.48 -5.04
CA ILE A 89 2.79 -23.78 -4.24
C ILE A 89 2.58 -25.06 -3.44
N ARG A 90 1.47 -25.20 -2.71
CA ARG A 90 1.19 -26.38 -1.86
C ARG A 90 1.14 -27.67 -2.67
N GLU A 91 0.45 -27.67 -3.80
CA GLU A 91 0.38 -28.83 -4.71
C GLU A 91 1.78 -29.23 -5.19
N MET A 92 2.57 -28.25 -5.64
CA MET A 92 3.95 -28.47 -6.07
C MET A 92 4.83 -29.05 -4.94
N LYS A 93 4.65 -28.59 -3.68
CA LYS A 93 5.35 -29.19 -2.52
C LYS A 93 4.99 -30.67 -2.36
N GLY A 94 3.72 -31.01 -2.53
CA GLY A 94 3.23 -32.39 -2.48
C GLY A 94 3.88 -33.26 -3.55
N CYS A 95 3.91 -32.80 -4.79
CA CYS A 95 4.53 -33.52 -5.90
C CYS A 95 6.04 -33.76 -5.67
N ILE A 96 6.77 -32.73 -5.23
CA ILE A 96 8.22 -32.85 -4.94
C ILE A 96 8.47 -33.86 -3.82
N LYS A 97 7.59 -33.90 -2.80
CA LYS A 97 7.69 -34.89 -1.72
C LYS A 97 7.55 -36.32 -2.26
N VAL A 98 6.55 -36.57 -3.09
CA VAL A 98 6.35 -37.90 -3.71
C VAL A 98 7.55 -38.31 -4.55
N LEU A 99 8.16 -37.37 -5.29
CA LEU A 99 9.38 -37.63 -6.06
C LEU A 99 10.57 -37.98 -5.15
N LYS A 100 10.73 -37.27 -4.02
CA LYS A 100 11.80 -37.55 -3.05
C LYS A 100 11.68 -38.94 -2.39
N ASP A 101 10.47 -39.50 -2.31
CA ASP A 101 10.22 -40.83 -1.76
C ASP A 101 10.55 -41.98 -2.76
N GLN A 102 10.81 -41.67 -4.03
CA GLN A 102 11.21 -42.63 -5.06
C GLN A 102 12.72 -42.93 -5.03
N PRO A 103 13.18 -44.07 -5.57
CA PRO A 103 14.61 -44.37 -5.66
C PRO A 103 15.37 -43.25 -6.41
N PRO A 104 16.51 -42.77 -5.85
CA PRO A 104 17.17 -41.53 -6.31
C PRO A 104 17.59 -41.60 -7.77
N ASN A 105 18.04 -42.78 -8.22
CA ASN A 105 18.45 -43.02 -9.61
C ASN A 105 17.34 -42.74 -10.64
N SER A 106 16.07 -42.77 -10.22
CA SER A 106 14.91 -42.54 -11.08
C SER A 106 14.45 -41.08 -11.14
N VAL A 107 14.84 -40.24 -10.17
CA VAL A 107 14.28 -38.89 -10.00
C VAL A 107 15.33 -37.78 -9.99
N GLU A 108 16.61 -38.13 -9.90
CA GLU A 108 17.73 -37.19 -9.81
C GLU A 108 17.75 -36.18 -10.98
N GLY A 109 17.53 -36.64 -12.21
CA GLY A 109 17.48 -35.76 -13.38
C GLY A 109 16.35 -34.72 -13.31
N LEU A 110 15.20 -35.10 -12.76
CA LEU A 110 14.04 -34.23 -12.61
C LEU A 110 14.23 -33.22 -11.46
N LEU A 111 14.74 -33.67 -10.31
CA LEU A 111 15.04 -32.79 -9.18
C LEU A 111 16.15 -31.78 -9.52
N ASN A 112 17.13 -32.18 -10.32
CA ASN A 112 18.16 -31.26 -10.80
C ASN A 112 17.60 -30.23 -11.79
N ALA A 113 16.72 -30.62 -12.71
CA ALA A 113 16.04 -29.67 -13.58
C ALA A 113 15.25 -28.61 -12.77
N LEU A 114 14.57 -29.00 -11.68
CA LEU A 114 13.90 -28.08 -10.77
C LEU A 114 14.87 -27.17 -10.01
N ARG A 115 16.01 -27.70 -9.58
CA ARG A 115 17.08 -26.93 -8.93
C ARG A 115 17.60 -25.82 -9.84
N TYR A 116 17.85 -26.12 -11.11
CA TYR A 116 18.44 -25.17 -12.06
C TYR A 116 17.45 -24.16 -12.65
N THR A 117 16.15 -24.46 -12.65
CA THR A 117 15.10 -23.52 -13.09
C THR A 117 14.67 -22.56 -11.98
N THR A 118 14.97 -22.87 -10.71
CA THR A 118 14.67 -21.99 -9.58
C THR A 118 15.73 -20.89 -9.47
N LYS A 119 15.46 -19.74 -10.06
CA LYS A 119 16.31 -18.54 -9.95
C LYS A 119 16.43 -18.16 -8.47
N HIS A 120 17.66 -17.85 -8.02
CA HIS A 120 17.98 -17.47 -6.64
C HIS A 120 17.93 -18.60 -5.60
N LEU A 121 17.90 -19.89 -5.98
CA LEU A 121 17.84 -20.98 -5.01
C LEU A 121 18.94 -20.91 -3.93
N ASN A 122 20.13 -20.43 -4.29
CA ASN A 122 21.27 -20.33 -3.39
C ASN A 122 21.37 -18.98 -2.66
N ASP A 123 20.55 -17.99 -2.98
CA ASP A 123 20.62 -16.64 -2.41
C ASP A 123 20.19 -16.64 -0.94
N GLU A 124 20.80 -15.79 -0.12
CA GLU A 124 20.47 -15.70 1.31
C GLU A 124 19.02 -15.26 1.57
N THR A 125 18.45 -14.47 0.66
CA THR A 125 17.07 -13.97 0.72
C THR A 125 16.03 -15.03 0.38
N THR A 126 16.43 -16.17 -0.21
CA THR A 126 15.52 -17.23 -0.59
C THR A 126 15.04 -17.99 0.64
N SER A 127 13.71 -18.15 0.72
CA SER A 127 13.03 -18.82 1.84
C SER A 127 13.62 -20.20 2.13
N LYS A 128 13.92 -20.45 3.42
CA LYS A 128 14.43 -21.75 3.92
C LYS A 128 13.56 -22.92 3.49
N GLN A 129 12.26 -22.71 3.33
CA GLN A 129 11.33 -23.75 2.90
C GLN A 129 11.58 -24.16 1.44
N ILE A 130 11.90 -23.23 0.55
CA ILE A 130 12.22 -23.52 -0.86
C ILE A 130 13.54 -24.28 -0.94
N LYS A 131 14.55 -23.85 -0.18
CA LYS A 131 15.84 -24.54 -0.07
C LYS A 131 15.66 -25.99 0.40
N SER A 132 14.94 -26.21 1.50
CA SER A 132 14.68 -27.56 2.04
C SER A 132 13.87 -28.46 1.11
N MET A 133 13.07 -27.90 0.20
CA MET A 133 12.30 -28.69 -0.75
C MET A 133 13.17 -29.22 -1.89
N LEU A 134 14.18 -28.47 -2.32
CA LEU A 134 14.98 -28.81 -3.50
C LEU A 134 16.39 -29.30 -3.15
N GLN A 135 16.95 -28.94 -1.99
CA GLN A 135 18.16 -29.53 -1.40
C GLN A 135 17.82 -30.78 -0.61
#